data_AF-A0A1N7QYY4-F1
#
_entry.id   AF-A0A1N7QYY4-F1
#
_cell.length_a   1.000
_cell.length_b   1.000
_cell.length_c   1.000
_cell.angle_alpha   90.00
_cell.angle_beta   90.00
_cell.angle_gamma   90.00
#
_symmetry.space_group_name_H-M   'P 1'
#
loop_
_entity.id
_entity.type
_entity.pdbx_description
1 polymer ?
#
loop_
_entity_poly.entity_id
_entity_poly.type
_entity_poly.pdbx_seq_one_letter_code
_entity_poly.pdbx_strand_id
1 'polypeptide(L)'
;MSSQPWSAWYKTWRWQKLRERHLRANPLCVMCQAEGRVTEAKVCDHIEPHKGDPEKFWNGPFQSLCKAHHDSDKQRLEKSGRRKVQIGTDGYPVSVTRAG
;
A
#
# COMPACT_ATOMS: atom_id res chain seq x y z
N MET A 1 17.56 -10.29 12.30
CA MET A 1 16.54 -10.39 11.24
C MET A 1 17.27 -10.62 9.93
N SER A 2 17.10 -11.78 9.30
CA SER A 2 17.69 -12.08 8.00
C SER A 2 17.14 -11.09 6.98
N SER A 3 18.00 -10.28 6.35
CA SER A 3 17.57 -9.46 5.22
C SER A 3 17.10 -10.40 4.12
N GLN A 4 15.83 -10.29 3.74
CA GLN A 4 15.28 -11.14 2.69
C GLN A 4 16.05 -10.89 1.38
N PRO A 5 16.33 -11.93 0.57
CA PRO A 5 17.22 -11.83 -0.60
C PRO A 5 16.73 -10.83 -1.65
N TRP A 6 15.41 -10.60 -1.73
CA TRP A 6 14.79 -9.64 -2.65
C TRP A 6 14.91 -8.16 -2.22
N SER A 7 15.44 -7.87 -1.03
CA SER A 7 15.63 -6.49 -0.55
C SER A 7 16.52 -5.65 -1.48
N ALA A 8 17.42 -6.29 -2.23
CA ALA A 8 18.26 -5.65 -3.23
C ALA A 8 17.46 -5.06 -4.41
N TRP A 9 16.32 -5.65 -4.79
CA TRP A 9 15.52 -5.20 -5.93
C TRP A 9 14.97 -3.78 -5.71
N TYR A 10 14.60 -3.43 -4.47
CA TYR A 10 14.15 -2.10 -4.10
C TYR A 10 15.22 -1.00 -4.28
N LYS A 11 16.51 -1.36 -4.38
CA LYS A 11 17.61 -0.40 -4.57
C LYS A 11 17.95 -0.17 -6.04
N THR A 12 17.47 -1.02 -6.94
CA THR A 12 17.80 -0.95 -8.37
C THR A 12 17.24 0.30 -9.03
N TRP A 13 17.93 0.79 -10.07
CA TRP A 13 17.43 1.86 -10.93
C TRP A 13 16.07 1.51 -11.56
N ARG A 14 15.88 0.24 -11.95
CA ARG A 14 14.61 -0.26 -12.52
C ARG A 14 13.44 0.00 -11.56
N TRP A 15 13.61 -0.32 -10.29
CA TRP A 15 12.58 -0.06 -9.28
C TRP A 15 12.36 1.44 -9.07
N GLN A 16 13.42 2.24 -8.97
CA GLN A 16 13.30 3.68 -8.78
C GLN A 16 12.51 4.35 -9.91
N LYS A 17 12.78 3.96 -11.18
CA LYS A 17 12.04 4.46 -12.35
C LYS A 17 10.60 3.99 -12.38
N LEU A 18 10.34 2.72 -12.07
CA LEU A 18 8.98 2.19 -11.98
C LEU A 18 8.19 2.95 -10.92
N ARG A 19 8.75 3.09 -9.70
CA ARG A 19 8.14 3.83 -8.59
C ARG A 19 7.83 5.27 -9.00
N GLU A 20 8.78 5.97 -9.62
CA GLU A 20 8.61 7.33 -10.09
C GLU A 20 7.47 7.44 -11.12
N ARG A 21 7.44 6.56 -12.12
CA ARG A 21 6.37 6.51 -13.13
C ARG A 21 5.00 6.25 -12.49
N HIS A 22 4.92 5.27 -11.58
CA HIS A 22 3.67 4.92 -10.91
C HIS A 22 3.14 6.09 -10.08
N LEU A 23 3.98 6.73 -9.27
CA LEU A 23 3.57 7.86 -8.43
C LEU A 23 3.21 9.11 -9.24
N ARG A 24 3.85 9.35 -10.39
CA ARG A 24 3.44 10.44 -11.29
C ARG A 24 2.05 10.20 -11.88
N ALA A 25 1.75 8.95 -12.25
CA ALA A 25 0.44 8.57 -12.79
C ALA A 25 -0.65 8.48 -11.71
N ASN A 26 -0.26 8.16 -10.46
CA ASN A 26 -1.17 7.96 -9.33
C ASN A 26 -0.70 8.83 -8.14
N PRO A 27 -0.86 10.17 -8.23
CA PRO A 27 -0.22 11.09 -7.29
C PRO A 27 -0.87 11.13 -5.90
N LEU A 28 -2.02 10.46 -5.71
CA LEU A 28 -2.81 10.54 -4.50
C LEU A 28 -2.86 9.22 -3.73
N CYS A 29 -2.87 9.31 -2.40
CA CYS A 29 -3.07 8.15 -1.53
C CYS A 29 -4.46 7.56 -1.74
N VAL A 30 -4.53 6.29 -2.16
CA VAL A 30 -5.82 5.61 -2.42
C VAL A 30 -6.65 5.44 -1.14
N MET A 31 -6.00 5.28 0.02
CA MET A 31 -6.70 5.16 1.31
C MET A 31 -7.22 6.51 1.81
N CYS A 32 -6.47 7.60 1.62
CA CYS A 32 -6.98 8.94 1.91
C CYS A 32 -8.19 9.26 1.02
N GLN A 33 -8.14 8.92 -0.28
CA GLN A 33 -9.26 9.14 -1.19
C GLN A 33 -10.52 8.40 -0.74
N ALA A 34 -10.38 7.14 -0.31
CA ALA A 34 -11.49 6.36 0.25
C ALA A 34 -12.07 6.96 1.53
N GLU A 35 -11.28 7.74 2.27
CA GLU A 35 -11.70 8.51 3.45
C GLU A 35 -12.20 9.93 3.11
N GLY A 36 -12.32 10.29 1.82
CA GLY A 36 -12.71 11.63 1.38
C GLY A 36 -11.63 12.70 1.55
N ARG A 37 -10.36 12.29 1.73
CA ARG A 37 -9.21 13.19 1.91
C ARG A 37 -8.30 13.20 0.69
N VAL A 38 -7.82 14.38 0.31
CA VAL A 38 -6.79 14.53 -0.72
C VAL A 38 -5.43 14.58 -0.04
N THR A 39 -4.56 13.62 -0.33
CA THR A 39 -3.20 13.58 0.23
C THR A 39 -2.26 13.00 -0.81
N GLU A 40 -1.12 13.65 -1.01
CA GLU A 40 -0.08 13.18 -1.93
C GLU A 40 0.46 11.81 -1.51
N ALA A 41 0.60 10.90 -2.48
CA ALA A 41 1.25 9.63 -2.29
C ALA A 41 2.79 9.79 -2.28
N LYS A 42 3.44 9.13 -1.33
CA LYS A 42 4.91 9.08 -1.22
C LYS A 42 5.46 7.67 -1.37
N VAL A 43 4.60 6.67 -1.38
CA VAL A 43 4.98 5.25 -1.44
C VAL A 43 4.22 4.57 -2.57
N CYS A 44 4.97 3.87 -3.43
CA CYS A 44 4.43 2.87 -4.36
C CYS A 44 4.53 1.54 -3.63
N ASP A 45 3.39 1.01 -3.21
CA ASP A 45 3.27 -0.18 -2.38
C ASP A 45 2.72 -1.35 -3.21
N HIS A 46 3.19 -2.56 -2.93
CA HIS A 46 2.64 -3.77 -3.54
C HIS A 46 1.32 -4.11 -2.85
N ILE A 47 0.22 -4.16 -3.61
CA ILE A 47 -1.08 -4.57 -3.05
C ILE A 47 -0.96 -6.03 -2.56
N GLU A 48 -0.38 -6.88 -3.39
CA GLU A 48 -0.06 -8.26 -3.05
C GLU A 48 1.42 -8.40 -2.66
N PRO A 49 1.74 -8.97 -1.49
CA PRO A 49 3.13 -9.24 -1.12
C PRO A 49 3.78 -10.18 -2.13
N HIS A 50 4.85 -9.73 -2.75
CA HIS A 50 5.54 -10.51 -3.77
C HIS A 50 6.29 -11.73 -3.18
N LYS A 51 6.71 -11.70 -1.90
CA LYS A 51 7.37 -12.84 -1.20
C LYS A 51 8.55 -13.47 -1.97
N GLY A 52 9.27 -12.66 -2.73
CA GLY A 52 10.39 -13.13 -3.58
C GLY A 52 10.00 -13.55 -5.00
N ASP A 53 8.72 -13.49 -5.38
CA ASP A 53 8.27 -13.65 -6.75
C ASP A 53 8.66 -12.41 -7.58
N PRO A 54 9.51 -12.56 -8.62
CA PRO A 54 9.91 -11.45 -9.48
C PRO A 54 8.75 -10.85 -10.28
N GLU A 55 7.79 -11.67 -10.71
CA GLU A 55 6.67 -11.22 -11.54
C GLU A 55 5.79 -10.26 -10.76
N LYS A 56 5.39 -10.66 -9.55
CA LYS A 56 4.66 -9.79 -8.61
C LYS A 56 5.46 -8.54 -8.23
N PHE A 57 6.78 -8.68 -8.08
CA PHE A 57 7.62 -7.54 -7.71
C PHE A 57 7.65 -6.47 -8.81
N TRP A 58 7.85 -6.88 -10.06
CA TRP A 58 8.06 -5.95 -11.18
C TRP A 58 6.77 -5.49 -11.84
N ASN A 59 5.71 -6.29 -11.80
CA ASN A 59 4.46 -6.01 -12.53
C ASN A 59 3.29 -5.67 -11.61
N GLY A 60 3.45 -5.85 -10.29
CA GLY A 60 2.43 -5.47 -9.30
C GLY A 60 1.38 -6.57 -9.11
N PRO A 61 0.14 -6.21 -8.73
CA PRO A 61 -0.45 -4.87 -8.74
C PRO A 61 0.10 -3.90 -7.67
N PHE A 62 0.15 -2.60 -8.01
CA PHE A 62 0.66 -1.52 -7.15
C PHE A 62 -0.44 -0.56 -6.69
N GLN A 63 -0.28 0.00 -5.50
CA GLN A 63 -1.09 1.11 -4.98
C GLN A 63 -0.22 2.28 -4.53
N SER A 64 -0.79 3.48 -4.60
CA SER A 64 -0.14 4.72 -4.15
C SER A 64 -0.64 5.11 -2.76
N LEU A 65 0.28 5.23 -1.80
CA LEU A 65 -0.04 5.50 -0.39
C LEU A 65 0.74 6.70 0.15
N CYS A 66 0.14 7.42 1.10
CA CYS A 66 0.88 8.36 1.94
C CYS A 66 1.71 7.56 2.96
N LYS A 67 2.74 8.20 3.54
CA LYS A 67 3.60 7.54 4.54
C LYS A 67 2.82 7.05 5.76
N ALA A 68 1.82 7.83 6.21
CA ALA A 68 1.00 7.46 7.35
C ALA A 68 0.27 6.13 7.12
N HIS A 69 -0.56 6.03 6.07
CA HIS A 69 -1.31 4.80 5.76
C HIS A 69 -0.41 3.61 5.42
N HIS A 70 0.74 3.83 4.78
CA HIS A 70 1.71 2.77 4.52
C HIS A 70 2.27 2.19 5.83
N ASP A 71 2.68 3.05 6.76
CA ASP A 71 3.32 2.62 8.01
C ASP A 71 2.32 2.12 9.07
N SER A 72 1.04 2.53 9.00
CA SER A 72 -0.02 2.08 9.91
C SER A 72 -0.92 1.00 9.31
N ASP A 73 -1.84 1.39 8.43
CA ASP A 73 -3.00 0.58 8.05
C ASP A 73 -2.60 -0.58 7.15
N LYS A 74 -1.71 -0.33 6.19
CA LYS A 74 -1.13 -1.38 5.35
C LYS A 74 -0.30 -2.35 6.19
N GLN A 75 0.63 -1.87 7.01
CA GLN A 75 1.40 -2.76 7.89
C GLN A 75 0.50 -3.62 8.80
N ARG A 76 -0.59 -3.05 9.33
CA ARG A 76 -1.54 -3.77 10.17
C ARG A 76 -2.32 -4.82 9.39
N LEU A 77 -2.74 -4.50 8.17
CA LEU A 77 -3.39 -5.44 7.26
C LEU A 77 -2.45 -6.63 6.94
N GLU A 78 -1.19 -6.35 6.63
CA GLU A 78 -0.20 -7.40 6.32
C GLU A 78 0.12 -8.30 7.53
N LYS A 79 0.18 -7.74 8.73
CA LYS A 79 0.50 -8.50 9.95
C LYS A 79 -0.68 -9.32 10.49
N SER A 80 -1.90 -8.77 10.39
CA SER A 80 -3.08 -9.31 11.11
C SER A 80 -4.23 -9.72 10.22
N GLY A 81 -4.21 -9.37 8.93
CA GLY A 81 -5.34 -9.51 8.02
C GLY A 81 -6.51 -8.57 8.32
N ARG A 82 -6.41 -7.72 9.36
CA ARG A 82 -7.51 -6.86 9.81
C ARG A 82 -7.37 -5.43 9.28
N ARG A 83 -8.41 -4.91 8.62
CA ARG A 83 -8.54 -3.49 8.24
C ARG A 83 -8.94 -2.62 9.43
N LYS A 84 -8.46 -1.38 9.48
CA LYS A 84 -8.78 -0.46 10.58
C LYS A 84 -10.28 -0.20 10.55
N VAL A 85 -10.91 -0.28 11.72
CA VAL A 85 -12.32 0.02 11.85
C VAL A 85 -12.49 1.50 11.54
N GLN A 86 -13.21 1.79 10.47
CA GLN A 86 -13.64 3.14 10.15
C GLN A 86 -14.91 3.42 10.96
N ILE A 87 -14.95 4.58 11.61
CA ILE A 87 -16.10 5.04 12.39
C ILE A 87 -16.85 6.05 11.53
N GLY A 88 -18.15 5.81 11.32
CA GLY A 88 -19.05 6.68 10.57
C GLY A 88 -19.34 7.97 11.32
N THR A 89 -19.96 8.92 10.63
CA THR A 89 -20.39 10.20 11.23
C THR A 89 -21.51 10.02 12.26
N ASP A 90 -22.16 8.86 12.27
CA ASP A 90 -23.12 8.40 13.27
C ASP A 90 -22.46 7.82 14.54
N GLY A 91 -21.13 7.73 14.57
CA GLY A 91 -20.37 7.15 15.68
C GLY A 91 -20.33 5.62 15.70
N TYR A 92 -20.96 4.96 14.73
CA TYR A 92 -20.94 3.50 14.61
C TYR A 92 -19.87 3.05 13.61
N PRO A 93 -19.33 1.82 13.74
CA PRO A 93 -18.47 1.25 12.72
C PRO A 93 -19.18 1.24 11.36
N VAL A 94 -18.56 1.85 10.34
CA VAL A 94 -19.05 1.65 8.97
C VAL A 94 -18.93 0.15 8.68
N SER A 95 -20.00 -0.44 8.16
CA SER A 95 -20.07 -1.88 7.94
C SER A 95 -18.91 -2.32 7.04
N VAL A 96 -17.93 -3.00 7.62
CA VAL A 96 -16.90 -3.72 6.87
C VAL A 96 -17.57 -4.98 6.34
N THR A 97 -17.97 -4.98 5.07
CA THR A 97 -18.39 -6.22 4.42
C THR A 97 -17.24 -7.21 4.57
N ARG A 98 -17.45 -8.27 5.37
CA ARG A 98 -16.48 -9.34 5.52
C ARG A 98 -16.40 -9.99 4.14
N ALA A 99 -15.28 -9.83 3.44
CA ALA A 99 -14.99 -10.67 2.30
C ALA A 99 -15.00 -12.11 2.83
N GLY A 100 -16.00 -12.88 2.39
CA GLY A 100 -16.11 -14.31 2.63
C GLY A 100 -15.03 -15.09 1.88
#